data_AF-A0A554I955-F1
#
_entry.id   AF-A0A554I955-F1
#
_cell.length_a   1.000
_cell.length_b   1.000
_cell.length_c   1.000
_cell.angle_alpha   90.00
_cell.angle_beta   90.00
_cell.angle_gamma   90.00
#
_symmetry.space_group_name_H-M   'P 1'
#
loop_
_entity.id
_entity.type
_entity.pdbx_description
1 polymer ?
#
loop_
_entity_poly.entity_id
_entity_poly.type
_entity_poly.pdbx_seq_one_letter_code
_entity_poly.pdbx_strand_id
1 'polypeptide(L)'
;MLEEKTNRPPNSGGESWIEKQITCLDHGFVKLVDFMGNDAEIARAARVSYGRGTKKVREDEALIRYLLRNKHTSPFEMVEIKFHCKMPIFVARQWIRHRTANVNEYSGRFSIMSDKFYVPKPEVLKKQSEENKQGRDEDLSDEQKQRVLELLTTDFGRVYDDYKELTEIGLAKELARIGLSVANYTEWFWKIDLHNLFHFLKLRLDPHAQYEIRVYAEAIAQIIKDLCPASYQAFEDYILNSVSFSRQEVEWIRKIVSGTFSISDDYAKEHTPFENEKGSKMMRETNDFIKKLRKIGF
;
A
#
# COMPACT_ATOMS: atom_id res chain seq x y z
N MET A 1 23.83 27.39 -9.83
CA MET A 1 22.38 27.47 -9.58
C MET A 1 22.21 27.96 -8.16
N LEU A 2 21.45 29.03 -7.94
CA LEU A 2 21.06 29.42 -6.58
C LEU A 2 20.14 28.31 -6.06
N GLU A 3 20.55 27.62 -4.99
CA GLU A 3 19.62 26.76 -4.24
C GLU A 3 18.53 27.67 -3.67
N GLU A 4 17.36 27.69 -4.31
CA GLU A 4 16.19 28.33 -3.74
C GLU A 4 15.78 27.55 -2.48
N LYS A 5 16.13 28.10 -1.32
CA LYS A 5 15.74 27.53 -0.03
C LYS A 5 14.24 27.68 0.15
N THR A 6 13.55 26.56 0.16
CA THR A 6 12.13 26.46 0.50
C THR A 6 11.92 26.62 2.00
N ASN A 7 10.80 27.26 2.40
CA ASN A 7 10.36 27.33 3.80
C ASN A 7 9.71 26.03 4.30
N ARG A 8 9.54 25.03 3.41
CA ARG A 8 9.00 23.72 3.78
C ARG A 8 10.09 22.92 4.51
N PRO A 9 9.72 22.09 5.51
CA PRO A 9 10.68 21.18 6.15
C PRO A 9 11.33 20.27 5.09
N PRO A 10 12.66 20.08 5.13
CA PRO A 10 13.31 19.15 4.21
C PRO A 10 12.86 17.71 4.51
N ASN A 11 12.68 16.91 3.46
CA ASN A 11 12.43 15.47 3.56
C ASN A 11 13.33 14.73 2.55
N SER A 12 14.58 14.45 2.92
CA SER A 12 15.55 13.82 2.01
C SER A 12 15.09 12.44 1.51
N GLY A 13 14.32 11.69 2.32
CA GLY A 13 13.77 10.40 1.92
C GLY A 13 12.77 10.55 0.77
N GLY A 14 11.77 11.42 0.93
CA GLY A 14 10.80 11.72 -0.13
C GLY A 14 11.42 12.39 -1.37
N GLU A 15 12.28 13.39 -1.18
CA GLU A 15 12.98 14.10 -2.26
C GLU A 15 13.81 13.14 -3.12
N SER A 16 14.39 12.11 -2.50
CA SER A 16 15.17 11.10 -3.23
C SER A 16 14.34 10.27 -4.21
N TRP A 17 13.00 10.26 -4.09
CA TRP A 17 12.10 9.51 -4.96
C TRP A 17 11.41 10.36 -6.03
N ILE A 18 11.46 11.70 -5.92
CA ILE A 18 10.81 12.58 -6.88
C ILE A 18 11.30 12.26 -8.30
N GLU A 19 10.33 12.06 -9.20
CA GLU A 19 10.51 11.72 -10.61
C GLU A 19 11.25 10.39 -10.89
N LYS A 20 11.62 9.62 -9.85
CA LYS A 20 12.18 8.26 -10.02
C LYS A 20 11.05 7.24 -10.22
N GLN A 21 11.21 6.42 -11.24
CA GLN A 21 10.28 5.33 -11.55
C GLN A 21 10.72 4.03 -10.87
N ILE A 22 9.80 3.39 -10.16
CA ILE A 22 9.90 1.98 -9.78
C ILE A 22 9.12 1.19 -10.82
N THR A 23 9.81 0.36 -11.59
CA THR A 23 9.19 -0.50 -12.60
C THR A 23 8.27 -1.53 -11.96
N CYS A 24 7.08 -1.70 -12.52
CA CYS A 24 6.09 -2.69 -12.09
C CYS A 24 5.66 -3.55 -13.28
N LEU A 25 5.61 -4.88 -13.09
CA LEU A 25 5.29 -5.84 -14.15
C LEU A 25 6.24 -5.70 -15.35
N ASP A 26 5.74 -5.80 -16.58
CA ASP A 26 6.51 -5.73 -17.84
C ASP A 26 6.62 -4.31 -18.42
N HIS A 27 5.61 -3.47 -18.26
CA HIS A 27 5.56 -2.11 -18.84
C HIS A 27 5.04 -1.02 -17.89
N GLY A 28 4.71 -1.38 -16.66
CA GLY A 28 4.14 -0.48 -15.67
C GLY A 28 5.20 0.21 -14.81
N PHE A 29 4.74 1.20 -14.04
CA PHE A 29 5.57 1.85 -13.04
C PHE A 29 4.72 2.57 -11.98
N VAL A 30 5.38 2.87 -10.85
CA VAL A 30 4.97 3.90 -9.88
C VAL A 30 6.06 4.97 -9.84
N LYS A 31 5.65 6.24 -9.92
CA LYS A 31 6.54 7.40 -9.81
C LYS A 31 6.00 8.39 -8.80
N LEU A 32 6.82 8.80 -7.84
CA LEU A 32 6.46 9.90 -6.94
C LEU A 32 6.58 11.22 -7.70
N VAL A 33 5.48 11.96 -7.78
CA VAL A 33 5.42 13.25 -8.49
C VAL A 33 5.56 14.40 -7.51
N ASP A 34 4.91 14.29 -6.35
CA ASP A 34 4.89 15.36 -5.35
C ASP A 34 4.42 14.80 -4.00
N PHE A 35 4.75 15.49 -2.93
CA PHE A 35 4.25 15.19 -1.59
C PHE A 35 4.18 16.47 -0.73
N MET A 36 3.33 16.42 0.29
CA MET A 36 3.20 17.44 1.32
C MET A 36 3.28 16.79 2.68
N GLY A 37 4.18 17.29 3.53
CA GLY A 37 4.35 16.81 4.90
C GLY A 37 5.28 15.60 5.02
N ASN A 38 5.50 15.19 6.27
CA ASN A 38 6.30 14.04 6.68
C ASN A 38 5.90 13.65 8.12
N ASP A 39 6.63 12.74 8.77
CA ASP A 39 6.40 12.35 10.17
C ASP A 39 6.32 13.55 11.15
N ALA A 40 7.15 14.57 10.96
CA ALA A 40 7.14 15.76 11.81
C ALA A 40 5.84 16.57 11.63
N GLU A 41 5.24 16.56 10.44
CA GLU A 41 3.95 17.19 10.18
C GLU A 41 2.83 16.51 10.98
N ILE A 42 2.83 15.18 11.02
CA ILE A 42 1.85 14.39 11.77
C ILE A 42 1.94 14.74 13.26
N ALA A 43 3.16 14.77 13.80
CA ALA A 43 3.40 15.14 15.19
C ALA A 43 3.00 16.61 15.48
N ARG A 44 3.28 17.53 14.55
CA ARG A 44 2.89 18.94 14.64
C ARG A 44 1.36 19.10 14.65
N ALA A 45 0.67 18.49 13.69
CA ALA A 45 -0.78 18.51 13.58
C ALA A 45 -1.45 17.97 14.84
N ALA A 46 -0.96 16.83 15.36
CA ALA A 46 -1.48 16.25 16.60
C ALA A 46 -1.29 17.18 17.81
N ARG A 47 -0.18 17.94 17.87
CA ARG A 47 0.13 18.85 18.98
C ARG A 47 -0.66 20.16 18.96
N VAL A 48 -1.24 20.56 17.83
CA VAL A 48 -2.15 21.71 17.81
C VAL A 48 -3.29 21.51 18.81
N SER A 49 -3.74 20.27 18.98
CA SER A 49 -4.73 19.87 19.99
C SER A 49 -4.24 19.96 21.44
N TYR A 50 -2.93 20.03 21.69
CA TYR A 50 -2.31 20.03 23.02
C TYR A 50 -1.58 21.34 23.39
N GLY A 51 -1.53 22.33 22.49
CA GLY A 51 -0.86 23.62 22.71
C GLY A 51 0.63 23.63 22.33
N ARG A 52 1.20 24.85 22.17
CA ARG A 52 2.59 25.08 21.72
C ARG A 52 3.61 24.55 22.73
N GLY A 53 4.14 23.35 22.48
CA GLY A 53 5.35 22.84 23.14
C GLY A 53 6.38 22.40 22.11
N THR A 54 7.56 23.02 22.10
CA THR A 54 8.73 22.58 21.33
C THR A 54 9.30 21.30 21.93
N LYS A 55 9.29 20.20 21.17
CA LYS A 55 9.68 18.86 21.63
C LYS A 55 10.56 18.13 20.61
N LYS A 56 11.38 17.17 21.07
CA LYS A 56 12.46 16.51 20.32
C LYS A 56 11.93 15.37 19.41
N VAL A 57 12.68 15.00 18.37
CA VAL A 57 12.36 13.92 17.40
C VAL A 57 11.97 12.58 18.06
N ARG A 58 12.64 12.16 19.15
CA ARG A 58 12.28 10.92 19.87
C ARG A 58 10.88 10.97 20.49
N GLU A 59 10.39 12.18 20.81
CA GLU A 59 9.02 12.39 21.27
C GLU A 59 8.00 12.35 20.12
N ASP A 60 8.43 12.54 18.86
CA ASP A 60 7.58 12.47 17.66
C ASP A 60 7.25 11.02 17.30
N GLU A 61 8.26 10.15 17.22
CA GLU A 61 8.07 8.72 16.91
C GLU A 61 7.15 8.06 17.94
N ALA A 62 7.39 8.28 19.23
CA ALA A 62 6.54 7.77 20.31
C ALA A 62 5.11 8.31 20.24
N LEU A 63 4.93 9.56 19.79
CA LEU A 63 3.61 10.16 19.57
C LEU A 63 2.91 9.52 18.36
N ILE A 64 3.59 9.37 17.23
CA ILE A 64 3.05 8.72 16.02
C ILE A 64 2.58 7.31 16.34
N ARG A 65 3.41 6.52 17.03
CA ARG A 65 3.06 5.17 17.47
C ARG A 65 1.82 5.16 18.37
N TYR A 66 1.75 6.10 19.32
CA TYR A 66 0.57 6.28 20.17
C TYR A 66 -0.69 6.63 19.37
N LEU A 67 -0.59 7.56 18.41
CA LEU A 67 -1.72 8.00 17.58
C LEU A 67 -2.27 6.83 16.76
N LEU A 68 -1.40 6.11 16.05
CA LEU A 68 -1.83 5.01 15.19
C LEU A 68 -2.44 3.85 15.99
N ARG A 69 -1.81 3.49 17.12
CA ARG A 69 -2.32 2.44 18.02
C ARG A 69 -3.71 2.75 18.57
N ASN A 70 -4.00 4.02 18.85
CA ASN A 70 -5.29 4.48 19.36
C ASN A 70 -6.26 4.94 18.26
N LYS A 71 -5.93 4.70 16.98
CA LYS A 71 -6.74 5.08 15.82
C LYS A 71 -7.06 6.59 15.79
N HIS A 72 -6.13 7.42 16.23
CA HIS A 72 -6.17 8.86 16.02
C HIS A 72 -5.62 9.16 14.62
N THR A 73 -6.49 9.05 13.61
CA THR A 73 -6.10 9.02 12.19
C THR A 73 -5.96 10.41 11.56
N SER A 74 -6.69 11.41 12.04
CA SER A 74 -6.70 12.75 11.41
C SER A 74 -5.33 13.43 11.29
N PRO A 75 -4.33 13.25 12.19
CA PRO A 75 -3.00 13.80 11.96
C PRO A 75 -2.27 13.18 10.75
N PHE A 76 -2.57 11.92 10.40
CA PHE A 76 -2.00 11.25 9.24
C PHE A 76 -2.60 11.75 7.92
N GLU A 77 -3.83 12.29 7.95
CA GLU A 77 -4.47 12.88 6.77
C GLU A 77 -3.81 14.21 6.33
N MET A 78 -2.92 14.78 7.16
CA MET A 78 -2.16 16.01 6.85
C MET A 78 -0.95 15.75 5.94
N VAL A 79 -0.61 14.48 5.69
CA VAL A 79 0.43 14.09 4.74
C VAL A 79 -0.24 13.63 3.45
N GLU A 80 0.05 14.30 2.35
CA GLU A 80 -0.55 14.06 1.03
C GLU A 80 0.53 13.63 0.04
N ILE A 81 0.24 12.63 -0.78
CA ILE A 81 1.18 12.06 -1.73
C ILE A 81 0.52 11.96 -3.11
N LYS A 82 1.24 12.37 -4.15
CA LYS A 82 0.80 12.32 -5.54
C LYS A 82 1.73 11.43 -6.36
N PHE A 83 1.16 10.41 -6.97
CA PHE A 83 1.86 9.47 -7.83
C PHE A 83 1.44 9.64 -9.29
N HIS A 84 2.34 9.31 -10.20
CA HIS A 84 2.04 8.98 -11.59
C HIS A 84 2.25 7.48 -11.74
N CYS A 85 1.19 6.77 -12.08
CA CYS A 85 1.22 5.32 -12.22
C CYS A 85 0.87 4.94 -13.64
N LYS A 86 1.53 3.89 -14.13
CA LYS A 86 1.18 3.21 -15.38
C LYS A 86 0.88 1.76 -15.06
N MET A 87 -0.32 1.30 -15.40
CA MET A 87 -0.79 -0.05 -15.05
C MET A 87 -1.74 -0.63 -16.08
N PRO A 88 -1.99 -1.96 -16.07
CA PRO A 88 -3.06 -2.54 -16.87
C PRO A 88 -4.44 -2.08 -16.38
N ILE A 89 -5.41 -1.94 -17.29
CA ILE A 89 -6.78 -1.50 -16.96
C ILE A 89 -7.42 -2.41 -15.89
N PHE A 90 -7.20 -3.73 -15.92
CA PHE A 90 -7.76 -4.62 -14.89
C PHE A 90 -7.20 -4.36 -13.47
N VAL A 91 -5.97 -3.84 -13.36
CA VAL A 91 -5.37 -3.40 -12.09
C VAL A 91 -5.99 -2.06 -11.69
N ALA A 92 -6.09 -1.11 -12.63
CA ALA A 92 -6.71 0.20 -12.40
C ALA A 92 -8.15 0.06 -11.86
N ARG A 93 -8.93 -0.90 -12.38
CA ARG A 93 -10.30 -1.18 -11.91
C ARG A 93 -10.40 -1.68 -10.47
N GLN A 94 -9.37 -2.32 -9.94
CA GLN A 94 -9.30 -2.70 -8.53
C GLN A 94 -8.84 -1.53 -7.66
N TRP A 95 -7.90 -0.75 -8.17
CA TRP A 95 -7.32 0.38 -7.47
C TRP A 95 -8.31 1.55 -7.34
N ILE A 96 -9.12 1.85 -8.36
CA ILE A 96 -10.11 2.95 -8.35
C ILE A 96 -11.23 2.74 -7.31
N ARG A 97 -11.34 1.55 -6.72
CA ARG A 97 -12.30 1.26 -5.64
C ARG A 97 -11.96 1.99 -4.33
N HIS A 98 -10.74 2.51 -4.22
CA HIS A 98 -10.26 3.33 -3.10
C HIS A 98 -10.72 4.79 -3.28
N ARG A 99 -11.97 5.05 -2.93
CA ARG A 99 -12.73 6.28 -3.22
C ARG A 99 -12.26 7.54 -2.49
N THR A 100 -11.38 7.41 -1.50
CA THR A 100 -10.83 8.52 -0.73
C THR A 100 -9.64 9.19 -1.41
N ALA A 101 -9.23 8.70 -2.58
CA ALA A 101 -8.20 9.32 -3.43
C ALA A 101 -8.79 10.21 -4.52
N ASN A 102 -7.96 11.09 -5.08
CA ASN A 102 -8.26 11.85 -6.29
C ASN A 102 -7.49 11.25 -7.48
N VAL A 103 -8.20 11.01 -8.59
CA VAL A 103 -7.64 10.32 -9.76
C VAL A 103 -7.91 11.13 -11.03
N ASN A 104 -6.90 11.22 -11.90
CA ASN A 104 -7.07 11.69 -13.27
C ASN A 104 -6.39 10.72 -14.23
N GLU A 105 -7.19 10.03 -15.04
CA GLU A 105 -6.76 8.93 -15.90
C GLU A 105 -6.65 9.36 -17.36
N TYR A 106 -5.66 8.79 -18.05
CA TYR A 106 -5.52 8.86 -19.50
C TYR A 106 -6.82 8.44 -20.20
N SER A 107 -7.35 9.32 -21.05
CA SER A 107 -8.61 9.07 -21.73
C SER A 107 -8.39 8.65 -23.17
N GLY A 108 -8.70 7.38 -23.47
CA GLY A 108 -8.78 6.90 -24.85
C GLY A 108 -9.88 7.56 -25.70
N ARG A 109 -10.66 8.52 -25.16
CA ARG A 109 -11.68 9.28 -25.91
C ARG A 109 -11.04 10.39 -26.72
N PHE A 110 -9.97 10.96 -26.16
CA PHE A 110 -9.26 12.08 -26.76
C PHE A 110 -7.95 11.61 -27.40
N SER A 111 -7.37 10.53 -26.90
CA SER A 111 -6.01 10.10 -27.22
C SER A 111 -5.96 8.67 -27.78
N ILE A 112 -4.86 8.33 -28.45
CA ILE A 112 -4.61 6.99 -29.01
C ILE A 112 -4.08 6.07 -27.92
N MET A 113 -4.72 4.93 -27.71
CA MET A 113 -4.30 3.96 -26.69
C MET A 113 -2.94 3.36 -27.03
N SER A 114 -2.13 3.05 -26.02
CA SER A 114 -0.81 2.47 -26.24
C SER A 114 -0.90 1.03 -26.78
N ASP A 115 0.15 0.59 -27.48
CA ASP A 115 0.35 -0.79 -27.96
C ASP A 115 0.82 -1.75 -26.84
N LYS A 116 0.81 -1.30 -25.59
CA LYS A 116 1.34 -2.06 -24.45
C LYS A 116 0.22 -2.81 -23.75
N PHE A 117 0.39 -4.11 -23.62
CA PHE A 117 -0.51 -5.00 -22.91
C PHE A 117 0.30 -5.78 -21.88
N TYR A 118 -0.29 -6.08 -20.74
CA TYR A 118 0.36 -6.93 -19.74
C TYR A 118 0.46 -8.37 -20.22
N VAL A 119 1.70 -8.84 -20.33
CA VAL A 119 2.04 -10.24 -20.51
C VAL A 119 2.65 -10.75 -19.20
N PRO A 120 2.01 -11.69 -18.49
CA PRO A 120 2.54 -12.21 -17.24
C PRO A 120 3.85 -12.96 -17.47
N LYS A 121 4.77 -12.91 -16.51
CA LYS A 121 5.95 -13.78 -16.55
C LYS A 121 5.56 -15.24 -16.28
N PRO A 122 6.31 -16.23 -16.81
CA PRO A 122 5.99 -17.65 -16.60
C PRO A 122 5.84 -18.06 -15.13
N GLU A 123 6.55 -17.41 -14.21
CA GLU A 123 6.58 -17.78 -12.78
C GLU A 123 5.26 -17.45 -12.06
N VAL A 124 4.44 -16.57 -12.63
CA VAL A 124 3.16 -16.16 -12.04
C VAL A 124 1.95 -16.82 -12.72
N LEU A 125 2.19 -17.62 -13.77
CA LEU A 125 1.18 -18.43 -14.45
C LEU A 125 0.91 -19.71 -13.66
N LYS A 126 -0.14 -19.65 -12.85
CA LYS A 126 -0.54 -20.69 -11.92
C LYS A 126 -2.02 -21.01 -12.06
N LYS A 127 -2.41 -22.22 -11.68
CA LYS A 127 -3.80 -22.67 -11.59
C LYS A 127 -4.56 -21.87 -10.53
N GLN A 128 -5.87 -21.81 -10.69
CA GLN A 128 -6.78 -21.23 -9.72
C GLN A 128 -6.64 -21.94 -8.37
N SER A 129 -6.50 -21.19 -7.28
CA SER A 129 -6.50 -21.73 -5.92
C SER A 129 -7.89 -22.25 -5.54
N GLU A 130 -7.94 -23.41 -4.87
CA GLU A 130 -9.19 -24.03 -4.39
C GLU A 130 -9.71 -23.35 -3.10
N GLU A 131 -8.81 -22.90 -2.23
CA GLU A 131 -9.15 -22.21 -0.98
C GLU A 131 -9.37 -20.71 -1.20
N ASN A 132 -8.45 -20.07 -1.94
CA ASN A 132 -8.54 -18.65 -2.26
C ASN A 132 -9.06 -18.45 -3.69
N LYS A 133 -10.36 -18.25 -3.84
CA LYS A 133 -10.98 -17.99 -5.15
C LYS A 133 -10.48 -16.72 -5.87
N GLN A 134 -9.64 -15.90 -5.23
CA GLN A 134 -8.97 -14.73 -5.81
C GLN A 134 -7.47 -14.96 -6.05
N GLY A 135 -6.93 -16.10 -5.62
CA GLY A 135 -5.52 -16.46 -5.66
C GLY A 135 -5.19 -17.56 -6.68
N ARG A 136 -3.90 -17.89 -6.72
CA ARG A 136 -3.33 -18.92 -7.59
C ARG A 136 -2.42 -19.82 -6.76
N ASP A 137 -2.45 -21.14 -6.97
CA ASP A 137 -1.69 -22.11 -6.17
C ASP A 137 -0.70 -22.91 -7.04
N GLU A 138 -1.21 -23.97 -7.68
CA GLU A 138 -0.37 -24.95 -8.40
C GLU A 138 0.22 -24.37 -9.69
N ASP A 139 1.44 -24.78 -10.02
CA ASP A 139 2.07 -24.41 -11.29
C ASP A 139 1.40 -25.09 -12.49
N LEU A 140 1.33 -24.36 -13.59
CA LEU A 140 1.09 -24.92 -14.92
C LEU A 140 2.37 -25.60 -15.45
N SER A 141 2.23 -26.58 -16.33
CA SER A 141 3.40 -27.16 -17.03
C SER A 141 4.06 -26.11 -17.94
N ASP A 142 5.32 -26.31 -18.29
CA ASP A 142 6.04 -25.37 -19.15
C ASP A 142 5.38 -25.24 -20.53
N GLU A 143 4.85 -26.33 -21.07
CA GLU A 143 4.09 -26.32 -22.34
C GLU A 143 2.79 -25.53 -22.21
N GLN A 144 2.08 -25.65 -21.08
CA GLN A 144 0.87 -24.87 -20.80
C GLN A 144 1.19 -23.39 -20.66
N LYS A 145 2.26 -23.04 -19.93
CA LYS A 145 2.72 -21.65 -19.77
C LYS A 145 3.07 -21.04 -21.12
N GLN A 146 3.87 -21.75 -21.93
CA GLN A 146 4.23 -21.33 -23.27
C GLN A 146 2.99 -21.11 -24.15
N ARG A 147 2.04 -22.06 -24.12
CA ARG A 147 0.80 -21.94 -24.87
C ARG A 147 -0.05 -20.74 -24.46
N VAL A 148 -0.14 -20.45 -23.16
CA VAL A 148 -0.84 -19.26 -22.65
C VAL A 148 -0.19 -17.98 -23.17
N LEU A 149 1.14 -17.88 -23.13
CA LEU A 149 1.86 -16.70 -23.61
C LEU A 149 1.69 -16.49 -25.12
N GLU A 150 1.74 -17.56 -25.91
CA GLU A 150 1.47 -17.51 -27.36
C GLU A 150 0.07 -16.99 -27.66
N LEU A 151 -0.95 -17.51 -26.98
CA LEU A 151 -2.33 -17.08 -27.15
C LEU A 151 -2.49 -15.59 -26.83
N LEU A 152 -1.99 -15.15 -25.67
CA LEU A 152 -2.10 -13.76 -25.24
C LEU A 152 -1.36 -12.81 -26.18
N THR A 153 -0.12 -13.12 -26.55
CA THR A 153 0.69 -12.25 -27.41
C THR A 153 0.11 -12.15 -28.82
N THR A 154 -0.38 -13.26 -29.37
CA THR A 154 -1.06 -13.29 -30.69
C THR A 154 -2.34 -12.45 -30.66
N ASP A 155 -3.19 -12.63 -29.65
CA ASP A 155 -4.44 -11.90 -29.53
C ASP A 155 -4.22 -10.40 -29.30
N PHE A 156 -3.26 -10.01 -28.47
CA PHE A 156 -2.95 -8.60 -28.24
C PHE A 156 -2.41 -7.91 -29.50
N GLY A 157 -1.56 -8.58 -30.28
CA GLY A 157 -1.10 -8.07 -31.57
C GLY A 157 -2.26 -7.83 -32.54
N ARG A 158 -3.08 -8.87 -32.75
CA ARG A 158 -4.26 -8.80 -33.64
C ARG A 158 -5.23 -7.69 -33.24
N VAL A 159 -5.64 -7.66 -31.97
CA VAL A 159 -6.62 -6.68 -31.46
C VAL A 159 -6.09 -5.24 -31.57
N TYR A 160 -4.77 -5.03 -31.43
CA TYR A 160 -4.20 -3.71 -31.60
C TYR A 160 -4.10 -3.29 -33.07
N ASP A 161 -3.83 -4.22 -33.99
CA ASP A 161 -3.87 -3.93 -35.43
C ASP A 161 -5.29 -3.64 -35.91
N ASP A 162 -6.30 -4.38 -35.44
CA ASP A 162 -7.72 -4.07 -35.67
C ASP A 162 -8.06 -2.65 -35.16
N TYR A 163 -7.56 -2.27 -33.97
CA TYR A 163 -7.75 -0.92 -33.41
C TYR A 163 -7.12 0.18 -34.28
N LYS A 164 -5.93 -0.06 -34.85
CA LYS A 164 -5.28 0.88 -35.78
C LYS A 164 -6.12 1.03 -37.04
N GLU A 165 -6.54 -0.07 -37.65
CA GLU A 165 -7.36 -0.06 -38.86
C GLU A 165 -8.65 0.76 -38.63
N LEU A 166 -9.36 0.48 -37.52
CA LEU A 166 -10.54 1.25 -37.13
C LEU A 166 -10.25 2.76 -36.98
N THR A 167 -9.10 3.12 -36.42
CA THR A 167 -8.69 4.52 -36.27
C THR A 167 -8.34 5.16 -37.62
N GLU A 168 -7.68 4.42 -38.51
CA GLU A 168 -7.26 4.86 -39.85
C GLU A 168 -8.44 5.13 -40.78
N ILE A 169 -9.52 4.32 -40.69
CA ILE A 169 -10.77 4.58 -41.43
C ILE A 169 -11.60 5.74 -40.84
N GLY A 170 -11.11 6.38 -39.77
CA GLY A 170 -11.74 7.54 -39.15
C GLY A 170 -12.86 7.22 -38.15
N LEU A 171 -12.95 6.00 -37.64
CA LEU A 171 -13.89 5.69 -36.56
C LEU A 171 -13.55 6.54 -35.32
N ALA A 172 -14.59 7.05 -34.64
CA ALA A 172 -14.39 7.81 -33.41
C ALA A 172 -13.56 7.02 -32.39
N LYS A 173 -12.53 7.64 -31.81
CA LYS A 173 -11.58 6.99 -30.87
C LYS A 173 -12.29 6.27 -29.72
N GLU A 174 -13.43 6.79 -29.28
CA GLU A 174 -14.21 6.15 -28.23
C GLU A 174 -14.90 4.85 -28.59
N LEU A 175 -15.17 4.64 -29.88
CA LEU A 175 -15.67 3.39 -30.42
C LEU A 175 -14.51 2.50 -30.86
N ALA A 176 -13.48 3.05 -31.50
CA ALA A 176 -12.32 2.26 -31.96
C ALA A 176 -11.68 1.46 -30.83
N ARG A 177 -11.55 2.04 -29.63
CA ARG A 177 -10.87 1.39 -28.50
C ARG A 177 -11.65 0.24 -27.83
N ILE A 178 -12.94 0.05 -28.10
CA ILE A 178 -13.79 -0.85 -27.29
C ILE A 178 -13.40 -2.32 -27.40
N GLY A 179 -12.70 -2.71 -28.48
CA GLY A 179 -12.17 -4.05 -28.67
C GLY A 179 -10.89 -4.33 -27.89
N LEU A 180 -10.21 -3.30 -27.36
CA LEU A 180 -8.96 -3.48 -26.62
C LEU A 180 -9.20 -4.27 -25.32
N SER A 181 -8.28 -5.19 -25.04
CA SER A 181 -8.30 -6.00 -23.83
C SER A 181 -8.11 -5.16 -22.56
N VAL A 182 -8.69 -5.60 -21.45
CA VAL A 182 -8.42 -5.04 -20.11
C VAL A 182 -6.96 -5.20 -19.67
N ALA A 183 -6.15 -5.97 -20.40
CA ALA A 183 -4.70 -6.06 -20.23
C ALA A 183 -3.95 -4.83 -20.78
N ASN A 184 -4.58 -3.97 -21.59
CA ASN A 184 -3.97 -2.76 -22.12
C ASN A 184 -3.55 -1.80 -20.99
N TYR A 185 -2.41 -1.15 -21.16
CA TYR A 185 -1.88 -0.20 -20.19
C TYR A 185 -2.57 1.16 -20.28
N THR A 186 -2.95 1.68 -19.12
CA THR A 186 -3.42 3.04 -18.87
C THR A 186 -2.44 3.75 -17.93
N GLU A 187 -2.60 5.07 -17.80
CA GLU A 187 -1.80 5.89 -16.91
C GLU A 187 -2.71 6.85 -16.14
N TRP A 188 -2.35 7.15 -14.90
CA TRP A 188 -3.06 8.18 -14.15
C TRP A 188 -2.17 8.97 -13.20
N PHE A 189 -2.65 10.14 -12.82
CA PHE A 189 -2.25 10.76 -11.56
C PHE A 189 -3.16 10.26 -10.45
N TRP A 190 -2.56 9.86 -9.33
CA TRP A 190 -3.25 9.37 -8.14
C TRP A 190 -2.75 10.12 -6.92
N LYS A 191 -3.63 10.91 -6.29
CA LYS A 191 -3.33 11.69 -5.08
C LYS A 191 -4.12 11.15 -3.90
N ILE A 192 -3.47 10.94 -2.77
CA ILE A 192 -4.08 10.36 -1.57
C ILE A 192 -3.34 10.82 -0.31
N ASP A 193 -4.04 10.93 0.81
CA ASP A 193 -3.43 11.15 2.11
C ASP A 193 -2.86 9.86 2.73
N LEU A 194 -1.96 10.00 3.71
CA LEU A 194 -1.24 8.86 4.30
C LEU A 194 -2.15 7.90 5.08
N HIS A 195 -3.23 8.38 5.72
CA HIS A 195 -4.16 7.50 6.42
C HIS A 195 -4.87 6.56 5.45
N ASN A 196 -5.44 7.12 4.38
CA ASN A 196 -6.11 6.36 3.34
C ASN A 196 -5.12 5.51 2.53
N LEU A 197 -3.87 5.96 2.39
CA LEU A 197 -2.80 5.16 1.79
C LEU A 197 -2.46 3.93 2.61
N PHE A 198 -2.39 4.02 3.95
CA PHE A 198 -2.22 2.84 4.80
C PHE A 198 -3.40 1.88 4.68
N HIS A 199 -4.63 2.38 4.51
CA HIS A 199 -5.77 1.51 4.20
C HIS A 199 -5.60 0.79 2.85
N PHE A 200 -5.16 1.50 1.81
CA PHE A 200 -4.83 0.90 0.51
C PHE A 200 -3.76 -0.18 0.66
N LEU A 201 -2.63 0.13 1.30
CA LEU A 201 -1.52 -0.80 1.48
C LEU A 201 -1.94 -2.02 2.30
N LYS A 202 -2.73 -1.85 3.37
CA LYS A 202 -3.26 -2.98 4.14
C LYS A 202 -4.02 -3.96 3.25
N LEU A 203 -4.88 -3.47 2.36
CA LEU A 203 -5.70 -4.32 1.50
C LEU A 203 -4.97 -4.84 0.27
N ARG A 204 -3.90 -4.18 -0.18
CA ARG A 204 -3.21 -4.51 -1.44
C ARG A 204 -1.85 -5.16 -1.25
N LEU A 205 -1.26 -5.13 -0.04
CA LEU A 205 -0.13 -5.99 0.34
C LEU A 205 -0.59 -7.37 0.84
N ASP A 206 -1.89 -7.54 1.09
CA ASP A 206 -2.47 -8.80 1.55
C ASP A 206 -2.25 -9.92 0.52
N PRO A 207 -1.81 -11.13 0.92
CA PRO A 207 -1.61 -12.26 0.02
C PRO A 207 -2.87 -12.68 -0.77
N HIS A 208 -4.06 -12.37 -0.28
CA HIS A 208 -5.32 -12.61 -0.99
C HIS A 208 -5.59 -11.62 -2.12
N ALA A 209 -4.95 -10.45 -2.11
CA ALA A 209 -5.02 -9.53 -3.23
C ALA A 209 -4.32 -10.14 -4.46
N GLN A 210 -4.87 -9.86 -5.63
CA GLN A 210 -4.30 -10.31 -6.90
C GLN A 210 -2.84 -9.84 -7.03
N TYR A 211 -1.94 -10.77 -7.38
CA TYR A 211 -0.50 -10.53 -7.48
C TYR A 211 -0.16 -9.20 -8.16
N GLU A 212 -0.79 -8.90 -9.31
CA GLU A 212 -0.44 -7.72 -10.08
C GLU A 212 -0.66 -6.40 -9.34
N ILE A 213 -1.74 -6.25 -8.54
CA ILE A 213 -1.91 -5.02 -7.75
C ILE A 213 -0.98 -4.98 -6.54
N ARG A 214 -0.55 -6.14 -6.03
CA ARG A 214 0.44 -6.20 -4.93
C ARG A 214 1.78 -5.64 -5.35
N VAL A 215 2.22 -5.92 -6.57
CA VAL A 215 3.48 -5.34 -7.13
C VAL A 215 3.47 -3.80 -7.08
N TYR A 216 2.33 -3.17 -7.38
CA TYR A 216 2.21 -1.70 -7.26
C TYR A 216 2.16 -1.25 -5.79
N ALA A 217 1.48 -1.99 -4.92
CA ALA A 217 1.43 -1.68 -3.49
C ALA A 217 2.81 -1.80 -2.84
N GLU A 218 3.62 -2.78 -3.21
CA GLU A 218 5.01 -2.96 -2.77
C GLU A 218 5.90 -1.80 -3.21
N ALA A 219 5.78 -1.37 -4.47
CA ALA A 219 6.51 -0.20 -4.98
C ALA A 219 6.13 1.10 -4.22
N ILE A 220 4.84 1.31 -3.96
CA ILE A 220 4.37 2.45 -3.17
C ILE A 220 4.87 2.35 -1.73
N ALA A 221 4.80 1.17 -1.11
CA ALA A 221 5.26 0.95 0.25
C ALA A 221 6.76 1.28 0.40
N GLN A 222 7.58 0.94 -0.59
CA GLN A 222 9.00 1.33 -0.62
C GLN A 222 9.20 2.84 -0.57
N ILE A 223 8.43 3.62 -1.35
CA ILE A 223 8.50 5.08 -1.33
C ILE A 223 8.06 5.62 0.04
N ILE A 224 6.99 5.07 0.62
CA ILE A 224 6.46 5.55 1.90
C ILE A 224 7.37 5.20 3.09
N LYS A 225 8.08 4.06 3.03
CA LYS A 225 9.13 3.71 4.00
C LYS A 225 10.18 4.82 4.14
N ASP A 226 10.59 5.41 3.04
CA ASP A 226 11.58 6.49 3.05
C ASP A 226 10.96 7.87 3.31
N LEU A 227 9.73 8.11 2.83
CA LEU A 227 9.01 9.38 3.01
C LEU A 227 8.60 9.64 4.47
N CYS A 228 8.09 8.61 5.16
CA CYS A 228 7.51 8.67 6.51
C CYS A 228 7.90 7.41 7.32
N PRO A 229 9.20 7.22 7.61
CA PRO A 229 9.70 5.98 8.23
C PRO A 229 9.05 5.65 9.56
N ALA A 230 8.83 6.64 10.44
CA ALA A 230 8.25 6.38 11.76
C ALA A 230 6.77 5.97 11.65
N SER A 231 6.02 6.62 10.76
CA SER A 231 4.63 6.24 10.49
C SER A 231 4.52 4.90 9.80
N TYR A 232 5.39 4.60 8.84
CA TYR A 232 5.39 3.32 8.13
C TYR A 232 5.75 2.17 9.07
N GLN A 233 6.76 2.32 9.93
CA GLN A 233 7.09 1.31 10.94
C GLN A 233 5.92 1.07 11.91
N ALA A 234 5.26 2.14 12.36
CA ALA A 234 4.06 2.00 13.19
C ALA A 234 2.93 1.26 12.44
N PHE A 235 2.76 1.51 11.14
CA PHE A 235 1.81 0.80 10.28
C PHE A 235 2.14 -0.69 10.18
N GLU A 236 3.42 -1.04 10.01
CA GLU A 236 3.85 -2.44 10.01
C GLU A 236 3.50 -3.14 11.33
N ASP A 237 3.86 -2.52 12.46
CA ASP A 237 3.70 -3.09 13.79
C ASP A 237 2.24 -3.26 14.22
N TYR A 238 1.41 -2.24 13.95
CA TYR A 238 0.06 -2.15 14.51
C TYR A 238 -1.06 -2.51 13.54
N ILE A 239 -0.76 -2.61 12.24
CA ILE A 239 -1.76 -2.86 11.20
C ILE A 239 -1.35 -4.03 10.32
N LEU A 240 -0.22 -3.93 9.59
CA LEU A 240 0.14 -4.90 8.55
C LEU A 240 0.47 -6.28 9.12
N ASN A 241 1.33 -6.32 10.14
CA ASN A 241 1.82 -7.56 10.76
C ASN A 241 1.06 -7.90 12.05
N SER A 242 -0.10 -7.28 12.26
CA SER A 242 -0.92 -7.48 13.46
C SER A 242 -2.04 -8.48 13.22
N VAL A 243 -2.40 -9.24 14.27
CA VAL A 243 -3.58 -10.13 14.26
C VAL A 243 -4.66 -9.53 15.15
N SER A 244 -5.90 -9.55 14.66
CA SER A 244 -7.07 -9.15 15.44
C SER A 244 -7.94 -10.36 15.76
N PHE A 245 -8.35 -10.48 17.01
CA PHE A 245 -9.31 -11.48 17.45
C PHE A 245 -10.70 -10.86 17.60
N SER A 246 -11.70 -11.52 17.04
CA SER A 246 -13.12 -11.26 17.27
C SER A 246 -13.51 -11.55 18.73
N ARG A 247 -14.70 -11.08 19.12
CA ARG A 247 -15.25 -11.37 20.46
C ARG A 247 -15.29 -12.87 20.76
N GLN A 248 -15.69 -13.70 19.79
CA GLN A 248 -15.84 -15.14 19.97
C GLN A 248 -14.48 -15.84 20.13
N GLU A 249 -13.49 -15.44 19.33
CA GLU A 249 -12.11 -15.97 19.46
C GLU A 249 -11.51 -15.60 20.82
N VAL A 250 -11.71 -14.36 21.29
CA VAL A 250 -11.27 -13.94 22.63
C VAL A 250 -11.92 -14.76 23.74
N GLU A 251 -13.22 -15.03 23.65
CA GLU A 251 -13.94 -15.88 24.62
C GLU A 251 -13.42 -17.32 24.62
N TRP A 252 -13.11 -17.87 23.45
CA TRP A 252 -12.54 -19.20 23.32
C TRP A 252 -11.13 -19.29 23.90
N ILE A 253 -10.25 -18.33 23.57
CA ILE A 253 -8.91 -18.21 24.16
C ILE A 253 -9.00 -18.16 25.68
N ARG A 254 -9.90 -17.34 26.24
CA ARG A 254 -10.09 -17.21 27.69
C ARG A 254 -10.41 -18.54 28.36
N LYS A 255 -11.25 -19.40 27.74
CA LYS A 255 -11.57 -20.73 28.28
C LYS A 255 -10.37 -21.67 28.31
N ILE A 256 -9.44 -21.52 27.36
CA ILE A 256 -8.23 -22.35 27.28
C ILE A 256 -7.21 -21.92 28.34
N VAL A 257 -7.03 -20.61 28.54
CA VAL A 257 -5.94 -20.07 29.37
C VAL A 257 -6.35 -19.75 30.82
N SER A 258 -7.65 -19.75 31.14
CA SER A 258 -8.09 -19.38 32.50
C SER A 258 -7.51 -20.33 33.53
N GLY A 259 -6.82 -19.76 34.53
CA GLY A 259 -6.21 -20.54 35.62
C GLY A 259 -4.85 -21.15 35.28
N THR A 260 -4.31 -20.94 34.07
CA THR A 260 -2.97 -21.44 33.69
C THR A 260 -1.85 -20.53 34.22
N PHE A 261 -1.99 -19.22 34.07
CA PHE A 261 -1.01 -18.22 34.52
C PHE A 261 -1.71 -16.88 34.72
N SER A 262 -1.32 -16.14 35.77
CA SER A 262 -1.81 -14.78 36.02
C SER A 262 -0.67 -13.77 36.08
N ILE A 263 -0.76 -12.70 35.30
CA ILE A 263 0.22 -11.62 35.23
C ILE A 263 0.00 -10.65 36.40
N SER A 264 0.75 -10.88 37.47
CA SER A 264 0.81 -9.97 38.61
C SER A 264 1.39 -8.60 38.23
N ASP A 265 1.10 -7.58 39.02
CA ASP A 265 1.65 -6.24 38.80
C ASP A 265 3.18 -6.18 38.98
N ASP A 266 3.75 -7.07 39.78
CA ASP A 266 5.21 -7.14 39.97
C ASP A 266 5.89 -7.84 38.79
N TYR A 267 5.29 -8.93 38.28
CA TYR A 267 5.75 -9.56 37.03
C TYR A 267 5.74 -8.54 35.87
N ALA A 268 4.67 -7.75 35.76
CA ALA A 268 4.52 -6.69 34.76
C ALA A 268 5.57 -5.57 34.87
N LYS A 269 6.02 -5.24 36.09
CA LYS A 269 7.07 -4.22 36.32
C LYS A 269 8.46 -4.76 35.99
N GLU A 270 8.71 -6.03 36.32
CA GLU A 270 10.01 -6.68 36.10
C GLU A 270 10.26 -7.03 34.63
N HIS A 271 9.20 -7.36 33.88
CA HIS A 271 9.30 -7.84 32.51
C HIS A 271 8.84 -6.79 31.50
N THR A 272 9.77 -6.32 30.67
CA THR A 272 9.47 -5.43 29.54
C THR A 272 9.66 -6.20 28.23
N PRO A 273 8.62 -6.88 27.69
CA PRO A 273 8.75 -7.75 26.52
C PRO A 273 9.08 -7.02 25.21
N PHE A 274 9.01 -5.69 25.19
CA PHE A 274 9.27 -4.90 23.99
C PHE A 274 10.41 -3.92 24.21
N GLU A 275 11.34 -3.95 23.28
CA GLU A 275 12.42 -3.00 23.13
C GLU A 275 12.38 -2.46 21.71
N ASN A 276 12.75 -1.19 21.54
CA ASN A 276 12.95 -0.66 20.19
C ASN A 276 14.27 -1.16 19.60
N GLU A 277 14.55 -0.85 18.33
CA GLU A 277 15.78 -1.24 17.62
C GLU A 277 17.08 -0.80 18.31
N LYS A 278 17.02 0.14 19.26
CA LYS A 278 18.15 0.65 20.04
C LYS A 278 18.22 0.02 21.44
N GLY A 279 17.47 -1.05 21.71
CA GLY A 279 17.40 -1.72 23.02
C GLY A 279 16.72 -0.89 24.11
N SER A 280 15.99 0.17 23.76
CA SER A 280 15.25 0.96 24.75
C SER A 280 13.90 0.32 25.05
N LYS A 281 13.65 0.08 26.33
CA LYS A 281 12.37 -0.40 26.87
C LYS A 281 11.16 0.40 26.39
N MET A 282 10.17 -0.28 25.84
CA MET A 282 8.91 0.29 25.35
C MET A 282 7.78 0.12 26.37
N MET A 283 7.90 0.81 27.50
CA MET A 283 7.00 0.61 28.66
C MET A 283 5.51 0.82 28.35
N ARG A 284 5.16 1.74 27.45
CA ARG A 284 3.75 2.01 27.12
C ARG A 284 3.13 0.85 26.34
N GLU A 285 3.85 0.34 25.35
CA GLU A 285 3.48 -0.81 24.53
C GLU A 285 3.37 -2.07 25.39
N THR A 286 4.34 -2.28 26.30
CA THR A 286 4.31 -3.37 27.28
C THR A 286 3.06 -3.30 28.14
N ASN A 287 2.78 -2.14 28.74
CA ASN A 287 1.62 -1.97 29.61
C ASN A 287 0.30 -2.21 28.85
N ASP A 288 0.20 -1.74 27.60
CA ASP A 288 -0.99 -1.96 26.77
C ASP A 288 -1.14 -3.43 26.38
N PHE A 289 -0.04 -4.14 26.10
CA PHE A 289 -0.07 -5.58 25.86
C PHE A 289 -0.49 -6.36 27.10
N ILE A 290 0.03 -6.03 28.28
CA ILE A 290 -0.37 -6.67 29.54
C ILE A 290 -1.87 -6.46 29.80
N LYS A 291 -2.41 -5.27 29.53
CA LYS A 291 -3.87 -5.02 29.59
C LYS A 291 -4.64 -5.90 28.60
N LYS A 292 -4.10 -6.17 27.40
CA LYS A 292 -4.70 -7.09 26.42
C LYS A 292 -4.62 -8.54 26.91
N LEU A 293 -3.49 -8.98 27.47
CA LEU A 293 -3.31 -10.31 28.05
C LEU A 293 -4.32 -10.58 29.18
N ARG A 294 -4.50 -9.60 30.07
CA ARG A 294 -5.52 -9.66 31.14
C ARG A 294 -6.94 -9.81 30.58
N LYS A 295 -7.25 -9.13 29.46
CA LYS A 295 -8.57 -9.28 28.80
C LYS A 295 -8.79 -10.67 28.20
N ILE A 296 -7.73 -11.38 27.80
CA ILE A 296 -7.84 -12.73 27.21
C ILE A 296 -7.66 -13.85 28.24
N GLY A 297 -7.48 -13.54 29.54
CA GLY A 297 -7.53 -14.52 30.64
C GLY A 297 -6.21 -14.85 31.33
N PHE A 298 -5.13 -14.15 30.99
CA PHE A 298 -3.86 -14.16 31.73
C PHE A 298 -3.86 -13.11 32.86
#